data_AF-A0A954ZTF9-F1
#
_entry.id   AF-A0A954ZTF9-F1
#
_cell.length_a   1.000
_cell.length_b   1.000
_cell.length_c   1.000
_cell.angle_alpha   90.00
_cell.angle_beta   90.00
_cell.angle_gamma   90.00
#
_symmetry.space_group_name_H-M   'P 1'
#
loop_
_entity.id
_entity.type
_entity.pdbx_description
1 polymer ?
#
loop_
_entity_poly.entity_id
_entity_poly.type
_entity_poly.pdbx_seq_one_letter_code
_entity_poly.pdbx_strand_id
1 'polypeptide(L)'
;MGRWLRSPITLFALTIALVGWLFTWSLVPFYEYHAMGTRGMPLFRLIGYLNSSGQYGYLSLDVGELGPRVAVARVDGELQILDDPGYGESRLLTVTPTEASFVYARRNEPQGFGLMVPVLVHQTHSYGSYEFWPNIPELDEMEAIAAARSSGKLPTKSHWKINPRFALHDAGLLFTLLLWLCALGSIPRWKLWRRLTPAQRRRARGCCPRCNYNLKGLTTPTCPECGQALPAINPATN
;
A
#
# COMPACT_ATOMS: atom_id res chain seq x y z
N MET A 1 -8.51 -24.17 -13.49
CA MET A 1 -8.91 -22.78 -13.82
C MET A 1 -10.25 -22.78 -14.56
N GLY A 2 -11.29 -22.19 -13.95
CA GLY A 2 -12.65 -22.19 -14.50
C GLY A 2 -12.77 -21.44 -15.84
N ARG A 3 -13.74 -21.84 -16.67
CA ARG A 3 -14.02 -21.23 -18.00
C ARG A 3 -14.25 -19.70 -17.92
N TRP A 4 -14.70 -19.21 -16.78
CA TRP A 4 -15.00 -17.80 -16.50
C TRP A 4 -13.80 -16.87 -16.69
N LEU A 5 -12.59 -17.26 -16.25
CA LEU A 5 -11.37 -16.45 -16.38
C LEU A 5 -10.95 -16.15 -17.82
N ARG A 6 -11.52 -16.85 -18.80
CA ARG A 6 -11.21 -16.68 -20.23
C ARG A 6 -12.14 -15.71 -20.94
N SER A 7 -13.10 -15.12 -20.23
CA SER A 7 -14.06 -14.20 -20.84
C SER A 7 -13.45 -12.79 -20.94
N PRO A 8 -13.68 -12.05 -22.05
CA PRO A 8 -13.26 -10.65 -22.14
C PRO A 8 -13.95 -9.78 -21.07
N ILE A 9 -15.14 -10.18 -20.61
CA ILE A 9 -15.88 -9.51 -19.53
C ILE A 9 -15.09 -9.59 -18.23
N THR A 10 -14.52 -10.75 -17.90
CA THR A 10 -13.69 -10.91 -16.70
C THR A 10 -12.44 -10.05 -16.74
N LEU A 11 -11.76 -9.95 -17.89
CA LEU A 11 -10.61 -9.06 -18.03
C LEU A 11 -11.00 -7.58 -17.87
N PHE A 12 -12.13 -7.17 -18.44
CA PHE A 12 -12.63 -5.81 -18.30
C PHE A 12 -12.98 -5.48 -16.85
N ALA A 13 -13.69 -6.37 -16.17
CA ALA A 13 -14.04 -6.23 -14.76
C ALA A 13 -12.79 -6.16 -13.86
N LEU A 14 -11.80 -7.03 -14.10
CA LEU A 14 -10.52 -6.99 -13.37
C LEU A 14 -9.74 -5.71 -13.65
N THR A 15 -9.80 -5.17 -14.87
CA THR A 15 -9.19 -3.87 -15.19
C THR A 15 -9.86 -2.74 -14.40
N ILE A 16 -11.19 -2.69 -14.35
CA ILE A 16 -11.92 -1.70 -13.53
C ILE A 16 -11.55 -1.84 -12.06
N ALA A 17 -11.50 -3.06 -11.53
CA ALA A 17 -11.10 -3.31 -10.15
C ALA A 17 -9.67 -2.83 -9.88
N LEU A 18 -8.71 -3.14 -10.77
CA LEU A 18 -7.32 -2.70 -10.65
C LEU A 18 -7.21 -1.16 -10.68
N VAL A 19 -7.94 -0.51 -11.58
CA VAL A 19 -8.04 0.96 -11.64
C VAL A 19 -8.65 1.48 -10.33
N GLY A 20 -9.70 0.85 -9.81
CA GLY A 20 -10.30 1.19 -8.52
C GLY A 20 -9.30 1.09 -7.35
N TRP A 21 -8.48 0.05 -7.29
CA TRP A 21 -7.40 -0.08 -6.30
C TRP A 21 -6.34 1.02 -6.44
N LEU A 22 -5.97 1.38 -7.67
CA LEU A 22 -5.01 2.47 -7.92
C LEU A 22 -5.61 3.84 -7.58
N PHE A 23 -6.91 4.06 -7.84
CA PHE A 23 -7.60 5.32 -7.55
C PHE A 23 -8.01 5.46 -6.08
N THR A 24 -8.26 4.37 -5.36
CA THR A 24 -8.45 4.43 -3.90
C THR A 24 -7.16 4.90 -3.22
N TRP A 25 -5.99 4.54 -3.76
CA TRP A 25 -4.70 5.16 -3.42
C TRP A 25 -4.56 6.62 -3.85
N SER A 26 -5.34 7.08 -4.83
CA SER A 26 -5.36 8.50 -5.22
C SER A 26 -6.34 9.32 -4.40
N LEU A 27 -7.27 8.69 -3.67
CA LEU A 27 -8.38 9.37 -2.97
C LEU A 27 -8.23 9.31 -1.45
N VAL A 28 -7.76 8.19 -0.89
CA VAL A 28 -7.54 8.04 0.57
C VAL A 28 -6.33 8.86 1.04
N PRO A 29 -5.19 8.91 0.32
CA PRO A 29 -4.09 9.81 0.65
C PRO A 29 -4.32 11.25 0.14
N PHE A 30 -5.28 11.53 -0.76
CA PHE A 30 -5.49 12.92 -1.21
C PHE A 30 -5.94 13.83 -0.06
N TYR A 31 -6.69 13.29 0.90
CA TYR A 31 -7.17 14.04 2.05
C TYR A 31 -6.25 13.94 3.28
N GLU A 32 -5.54 12.82 3.48
CA GLU A 32 -4.64 12.66 4.65
C GLU A 32 -3.16 12.96 4.34
N TYR A 33 -2.69 12.80 3.10
CA TYR A 33 -1.26 12.88 2.72
C TYR A 33 -0.85 14.26 2.17
N HIS A 34 -1.80 15.09 1.74
CA HIS A 34 -1.48 16.45 1.26
C HIS A 34 -1.03 17.41 2.38
N ALA A 35 -1.05 16.93 3.61
CA ALA A 35 -0.49 17.52 4.81
C ALA A 35 1.04 17.49 4.93
N MET A 36 1.70 16.53 4.26
CA MET A 36 3.06 16.14 4.59
C MET A 36 4.02 16.55 3.48
N GLY A 37 4.78 17.61 3.73
CA GLY A 37 5.82 18.11 2.84
C GLY A 37 6.90 17.05 2.58
N THR A 38 6.80 16.33 1.45
CA THR A 38 7.80 15.35 1.04
C THR A 38 8.77 15.96 0.01
N ARG A 39 9.93 16.38 0.51
CA ARG A 39 11.13 16.63 -0.32
C ARG A 39 11.69 15.27 -0.76
N GLY A 40 11.23 14.68 -1.86
CA GLY A 40 11.85 13.41 -2.27
C GLY A 40 11.44 12.69 -3.56
N MET A 41 10.33 13.04 -4.25
CA MET A 41 9.96 12.30 -5.47
C MET A 41 9.76 13.21 -6.70
N PRO A 42 10.47 12.95 -7.83
CA PRO A 42 10.47 13.83 -9.00
C PRO A 42 9.12 13.87 -9.74
N LEU A 43 8.37 12.76 -9.78
CA LEU A 43 7.04 12.72 -10.39
C LEU A 43 6.01 13.54 -9.59
N PHE A 44 6.15 13.56 -8.25
CA PHE A 44 5.27 14.32 -7.37
C PHE A 44 5.64 15.81 -7.31
N ARG A 45 6.91 16.19 -7.54
CA ARG A 45 7.27 17.60 -7.80
C ARG A 45 6.57 18.14 -9.04
N LEU A 46 6.47 17.34 -10.11
CA LEU A 46 5.80 17.77 -11.35
C LEU A 46 4.31 18.03 -11.12
N ILE A 47 3.63 17.16 -10.36
CA ILE A 47 2.21 17.33 -10.00
C ILE A 47 2.03 18.52 -9.03
N GLY A 48 2.91 18.69 -8.06
CA GLY A 48 2.90 19.84 -7.15
C GLY A 48 3.18 21.17 -7.84
N TYR A 49 4.00 21.18 -8.90
CA TYR A 49 4.28 22.38 -9.70
C TYR A 49 3.09 22.78 -10.57
N LEU A 50 2.26 21.82 -10.99
CA LEU A 50 1.04 22.05 -11.77
C LEU A 50 -0.14 22.52 -10.91
N ASN A 51 -0.10 22.28 -9.60
CA ASN A 51 -1.18 22.63 -8.66
C ASN A 51 -0.80 23.87 -7.82
N SER A 52 -0.62 25.00 -8.50
CA SER A 52 -0.01 26.24 -7.99
C SER A 52 -0.83 27.06 -6.96
N SER A 53 -1.82 26.48 -6.29
CA SER A 53 -2.50 27.15 -5.17
C SER A 53 -1.68 26.97 -3.88
N GLY A 54 -0.77 27.91 -3.64
CA GLY A 54 0.16 27.94 -2.51
C GLY A 54 -0.48 28.07 -1.13
N GLN A 55 -1.01 26.97 -0.59
CA GLN A 55 -1.20 26.81 0.84
C GLN A 55 -0.61 25.47 1.28
N TYR A 56 0.59 25.53 1.87
CA TYR A 56 1.10 24.43 2.69
C TYR A 56 0.27 24.41 3.98
N GLY A 57 -0.89 23.75 3.91
CA GLY A 57 -1.65 23.41 5.11
C GLY A 57 -0.91 22.29 5.83
N TYR A 58 -0.27 22.60 6.96
CA TYR A 58 0.11 21.57 7.91
C TYR A 58 -1.19 20.93 8.40
N LEU A 59 -1.46 19.67 8.05
CA LEU A 59 -2.41 18.90 8.82
C LEU A 59 -1.69 18.60 10.14
N SER A 60 -1.94 19.47 11.11
CA SER A 60 -1.96 19.02 12.49
C SER A 60 -3.08 17.97 12.54
N LEU A 61 -2.75 16.69 12.33
CA LEU A 61 -3.52 15.64 12.98
C LEU A 61 -3.57 16.08 14.44
N ASP A 62 -4.76 16.37 14.93
CA ASP A 62 -4.98 16.60 16.35
C ASP A 62 -4.66 15.27 17.04
N VAL A 63 -3.37 15.04 17.26
CA VAL A 63 -2.87 13.94 18.05
C VAL A 63 -3.18 14.40 19.48
N GLY A 64 -4.43 14.19 19.89
CA GLY A 64 -4.85 14.26 21.30
C GLY A 64 -4.04 13.34 22.22
N GLU A 65 -3.06 12.63 21.68
CA GLU A 65 -2.02 11.88 22.34
C GLU A 65 -0.65 12.27 21.74
N LEU A 66 -0.16 13.48 22.03
CA LEU A 66 1.29 13.63 22.13
C LEU A 66 1.77 12.51 23.06
N GLY A 67 2.83 11.80 22.68
CA GLY A 67 3.35 10.68 23.48
C GLY A 67 3.70 11.14 24.92
N PRO A 68 4.08 10.22 25.80
CA PRO A 68 4.42 10.57 27.18
C PRO A 68 5.36 11.79 27.20
N ARG A 69 4.91 12.84 27.89
CA ARG A 69 5.67 14.06 28.11
C ARG A 69 6.43 13.91 29.41
N VAL A 70 7.66 14.41 29.42
CA VAL A 70 8.53 14.32 30.58
C VAL A 70 9.16 15.69 30.78
N ALA A 71 9.00 16.26 31.96
CA ALA A 71 9.73 17.46 32.33
C ALA A 71 11.13 17.06 32.81
N VAL A 72 12.15 17.73 32.29
CA VAL A 72 13.53 17.59 32.76
C VAL A 72 13.96 18.93 33.33
N ALA A 73 14.39 18.94 34.58
CA ALA A 73 14.81 20.15 35.26
C ALA A 73 16.13 19.94 35.97
N ARG A 74 16.95 20.99 36.04
CA ARG A 74 18.12 21.03 36.91
C ARG A 74 17.74 21.70 38.23
N VAL A 75 17.88 20.96 39.32
CA VAL A 75 17.61 21.41 40.69
C VAL A 75 18.89 21.21 41.48
N ASP A 76 19.43 22.30 42.02
CA ASP A 76 20.69 22.28 42.80
C ASP A 76 21.87 21.61 42.07
N GLY A 77 21.91 21.77 40.73
CA GLY A 77 22.95 21.19 39.87
C GLY A 77 22.65 19.77 39.36
N GLU A 78 21.68 19.07 39.94
CA GLU A 78 21.31 17.71 39.55
C GLU A 78 20.12 17.68 38.58
N LEU A 79 20.18 16.79 37.59
CA LEU A 79 19.08 16.58 36.65
C LEU A 79 18.00 15.70 37.28
N GLN A 80 16.79 16.24 37.34
CA GLN A 80 15.59 15.56 37.82
C GLN A 80 14.57 15.38 36.70
N ILE A 81 13.87 14.26 36.75
CA ILE A 81 12.94 13.84 35.70
C ILE A 81 11.54 13.73 36.31
N LEU A 82 10.75 14.73 35.99
CA LEU A 82 9.45 14.98 36.55
C LEU A 82 8.41 14.38 35.61
N ASP A 83 7.46 13.62 36.16
CA ASP A 83 6.30 13.18 35.38
C ASP A 83 5.48 14.41 35.00
N ASP A 84 5.15 14.57 33.72
CA ASP A 84 4.28 15.67 33.29
C ASP A 84 2.89 15.46 33.92
N PRO A 85 2.42 16.37 34.80
CA PRO A 85 1.11 16.25 35.42
C PRO A 85 -0.05 16.48 34.41
N GLY A 86 0.25 16.79 33.15
CA GLY A 86 -0.72 17.05 32.10
C GLY A 86 -1.16 18.52 32.08
N TYR A 87 -1.81 18.92 30.98
CA TYR A 87 -2.39 20.26 30.83
C TYR A 87 -3.47 20.49 31.89
N GLY A 88 -3.12 21.10 33.01
CA GLY A 88 -4.09 21.53 34.02
C GLY A 88 -3.61 21.48 35.46
N GLU A 89 -2.56 20.71 35.77
CA GLU A 89 -2.05 20.60 37.14
C GLU A 89 -0.64 21.18 37.27
N SER A 90 -0.55 22.51 37.20
CA SER A 90 0.63 23.28 37.61
C SER A 90 0.97 23.18 39.10
N ARG A 91 0.39 22.22 39.84
CA ARG A 91 0.45 22.11 41.30
C ARG A 91 1.65 21.33 41.84
N LEU A 92 2.46 20.69 41.00
CA LEU A 92 3.46 19.72 41.48
C LEU A 92 4.92 20.14 41.42
N LEU A 93 5.25 21.40 41.12
CA LEU A 93 6.63 21.89 41.24
C LEU A 93 6.72 22.94 42.35
N THR A 94 6.71 22.46 43.59
CA THR A 94 7.09 23.23 44.79
C THR A 94 8.57 23.63 44.79
N VAL A 95 9.35 23.08 43.86
CA VAL A 95 10.77 23.37 43.67
C VAL A 95 10.91 24.38 42.54
N THR A 96 11.52 25.53 42.82
CA THR A 96 11.95 26.50 41.80
C THR A 96 13.24 25.99 41.14
N PRO A 97 13.19 25.48 39.90
CA PRO A 97 14.37 24.96 39.23
C PRO A 97 15.28 26.09 38.77
N THR A 98 16.58 25.82 38.65
CA THR A 98 17.56 26.76 38.08
C THR A 98 17.61 26.68 36.56
N GLU A 99 17.28 25.52 35.99
CA GLU A 99 17.14 25.28 34.53
C GLU A 99 15.98 24.29 34.32
N ALA A 100 15.18 24.43 33.25
CA ALA A 100 14.10 23.48 32.96
C ALA A 100 13.75 23.41 31.47
N SER A 101 13.51 22.20 30.98
CA SER A 101 13.06 21.90 29.61
C SER A 101 12.02 20.78 29.61
N PHE A 102 10.93 20.93 28.85
CA PHE A 102 9.97 19.83 28.63
C PHE A 102 10.41 19.00 27.44
N VAL A 103 10.75 17.73 27.67
CA VAL A 103 11.00 16.80 26.58
C VAL A 103 9.72 16.06 26.25
N TYR A 104 9.24 16.25 25.03
CA TYR A 104 8.10 15.49 24.53
C TYR A 104 8.55 14.55 23.42
N ALA A 105 8.01 13.34 23.42
CA ALA A 105 8.11 12.47 22.26
C ALA A 105 7.03 12.88 21.25
N ARG A 106 7.43 13.58 20.19
CA ARG A 106 6.59 13.76 19.02
C ARG A 106 6.61 12.47 18.22
N ARG A 107 5.46 11.84 18.09
CA ARG A 107 5.29 10.70 17.17
C ARG A 107 5.47 11.24 15.76
N ASN A 108 6.60 10.95 15.14
CA ASN A 108 6.78 11.25 13.73
C ASN A 108 5.96 10.25 12.91
N GLU A 109 5.31 10.83 11.91
CA GLU A 109 4.33 10.25 11.02
C GLU A 109 4.85 9.04 10.23
N PRO A 110 3.94 8.18 9.73
CA PRO A 110 4.28 6.99 8.96
C PRO A 110 5.19 7.33 7.77
N GLN A 111 6.44 6.88 7.81
CA GLN A 111 7.29 6.86 6.62
C GLN A 111 6.91 5.65 5.76
N GLY A 112 6.10 5.88 4.72
CA GLY A 112 5.81 4.87 3.70
C GLY A 112 6.77 4.97 2.51
N PHE A 113 7.43 3.86 2.15
CA PHE A 113 8.38 3.80 1.02
C PHE A 113 7.87 2.94 -0.15
N GLY A 114 6.87 3.35 -0.92
CA GLY A 114 6.58 2.76 -2.25
C GLY A 114 5.39 1.80 -2.37
N LEU A 115 5.21 1.25 -3.58
CA LEU A 115 3.97 0.62 -4.11
C LEU A 115 3.55 -0.71 -3.45
N MET A 116 4.34 -1.26 -2.52
CA MET A 116 4.02 -2.44 -1.69
C MET A 116 4.38 -2.23 -0.21
N VAL A 117 4.58 -0.97 0.20
CA VAL A 117 5.13 -0.62 1.52
C VAL A 117 4.15 -0.12 2.59
N PRO A 118 2.86 0.14 2.36
CA PRO A 118 2.00 0.60 3.46
C PRO A 118 1.80 -0.49 4.55
N VAL A 119 2.28 -1.72 4.34
CA VAL A 119 2.32 -2.77 5.37
C VAL A 119 3.17 -2.36 6.59
N LEU A 120 4.24 -1.59 6.39
CA LEU A 120 5.22 -1.29 7.43
C LEU A 120 5.19 0.18 7.82
N VAL A 121 4.53 0.48 8.94
CA VAL A 121 4.59 1.80 9.55
C VAL A 121 5.82 1.85 10.46
N HIS A 122 6.83 2.60 10.04
CA HIS A 122 7.95 2.95 10.91
C HIS A 122 7.52 4.08 11.85
N GLN A 123 7.30 3.78 13.13
CA GLN A 123 7.08 4.82 14.13
C GLN A 123 8.44 5.37 14.54
N THR A 124 8.76 6.58 14.09
CA THR A 124 9.89 7.34 14.63
C THR A 124 9.37 8.25 15.73
N HIS A 125 10.13 8.42 16.80
CA HIS A 125 9.88 9.46 17.77
C HIS A 125 10.88 10.58 17.45
N SER A 126 10.39 11.77 17.09
CA SER A 126 11.21 12.97 17.26
C SER A 126 11.00 13.48 18.69
N TYR A 127 11.99 14.17 19.20
CA TYR A 127 11.94 14.81 20.50
C TYR A 127 12.13 16.30 20.29
N GLY A 128 11.53 17.12 21.13
CA GLY A 128 11.79 18.56 21.18
C GLY A 128 11.74 19.06 22.62
N SER A 129 12.33 20.22 22.86
CA SER A 129 12.19 21.00 24.08
C SER A 129 11.26 22.21 23.88
N TYR A 130 10.65 22.68 24.96
CA TYR A 130 9.99 24.00 25.02
C TYR A 130 10.39 24.72 26.31
N GLU A 131 10.51 26.04 26.23
CA GLU A 131 10.69 26.91 27.40
C GLU A 131 9.44 26.92 28.28
N PHE A 132 9.64 26.69 29.59
CA PHE A 132 8.55 26.68 30.56
C PHE A 132 8.32 28.06 31.20
N TRP A 133 9.37 28.90 31.28
CA TRP A 133 9.33 30.21 31.91
C TRP A 133 10.24 31.20 31.18
N PRO A 134 9.81 32.45 30.95
CA PRO A 134 10.54 33.44 30.16
C PRO A 134 11.86 33.94 30.76
N ASN A 135 12.32 33.38 31.89
CA ASN A 135 13.51 33.83 32.62
C ASN A 135 14.36 32.68 33.20
N ILE A 136 14.04 31.43 32.87
CA ILE A 136 14.85 30.29 33.31
C ILE A 136 15.79 29.93 32.16
N PRO A 137 17.11 29.82 32.38
CA PRO A 137 18.04 29.33 31.38
C PRO A 137 17.56 28.00 30.81
N GLU A 138 17.54 27.90 29.47
CA GLU A 138 17.14 26.68 28.78
C GLU A 138 18.18 25.58 29.04
N LEU A 139 17.71 24.41 29.46
CA LEU A 139 18.56 23.23 29.52
C LEU A 139 18.83 22.75 28.10
N ASP A 140 20.09 22.47 27.77
CA ASP A 140 20.49 21.97 26.44
C ASP A 140 19.57 20.83 25.98
N GLU A 141 19.01 20.99 24.78
CA GLU A 141 18.01 20.08 24.24
C GLU A 141 18.53 18.63 24.19
N MET A 142 19.79 18.45 23.81
CA MET A 142 20.41 17.12 23.70
C MET A 142 20.65 16.50 25.08
N GLU A 143 21.07 17.29 26.07
CA GLU A 143 21.21 16.86 27.46
C GLU A 143 19.85 16.46 28.06
N ALA A 144 18.81 17.27 27.86
CA ALA A 144 17.45 16.99 28.31
C ALA A 144 16.91 15.68 27.71
N ILE A 145 17.06 15.49 26.39
CA ILE A 145 16.65 14.26 25.69
C ILE A 145 17.42 13.04 26.21
N ALA A 146 18.73 13.17 26.42
CA ALA A 146 19.57 12.08 26.92
C ALA A 146 19.15 11.64 28.33
N ALA A 147 18.90 12.59 29.23
CA ALA A 147 18.41 12.33 30.59
C ALA A 147 17.03 11.66 30.58
N ALA A 148 16.09 12.18 29.78
CA ALA A 148 14.76 11.60 29.67
C ALA A 148 14.80 10.17 29.07
N ARG A 149 15.74 9.87 28.16
CA ARG A 149 15.97 8.50 27.66
C ARG A 149 16.59 7.57 28.70
N SER A 150 17.60 8.02 29.45
CA SER A 150 18.30 7.18 30.43
C SER A 150 17.39 6.76 31.58
N SER A 151 16.37 7.56 31.90
CA SER A 151 15.33 7.20 32.88
C SER A 151 14.36 6.11 32.45
N GLY A 152 14.35 5.74 31.16
CA GLY A 152 13.37 4.82 30.59
C GLY A 152 11.96 5.40 30.42
N LYS A 153 11.72 6.67 30.81
CA LYS A 153 10.42 7.34 30.61
C LYS A 153 10.16 7.69 29.15
N LEU A 154 11.20 7.90 28.35
CA LEU A 154 11.08 8.00 26.90
C LEU A 154 11.25 6.64 26.22
N PRO A 155 10.35 6.26 25.29
CA PRO A 155 10.50 5.02 24.56
C PRO A 155 11.77 5.08 23.71
N THR A 156 12.67 4.13 23.92
CA THR A 156 13.93 3.98 23.16
C THR A 156 13.75 3.22 21.86
N LYS A 157 12.63 2.49 21.69
CA LYS A 157 12.45 1.56 20.57
C LYS A 157 11.60 2.16 19.47
N SER A 158 12.20 2.32 18.30
CA SER A 158 11.44 2.20 17.05
C SER A 158 10.87 0.79 16.99
N HIS A 159 9.58 0.68 16.77
CA HIS A 159 8.95 -0.60 16.55
C HIS A 159 8.15 -0.51 15.26
N TRP A 160 8.36 -1.52 14.42
CA TRP A 160 7.56 -1.69 13.22
C TRP A 160 6.20 -2.20 13.62
N LYS A 161 5.15 -1.47 13.25
CA LYS A 161 3.76 -1.94 13.40
C LYS A 161 3.21 -2.24 12.03
N ILE A 162 2.70 -3.46 11.87
CA ILE A 162 1.93 -3.82 10.70
C ILE A 162 0.55 -3.20 10.87
N ASN A 163 0.14 -2.36 9.92
CA ASN A 163 -1.23 -1.91 9.86
C ASN A 163 -2.04 -2.93 9.04
N PRO A 164 -2.96 -3.68 9.67
CA PRO A 164 -3.69 -4.74 8.98
C PRO A 164 -4.58 -4.22 7.85
N ARG A 165 -5.04 -2.95 7.92
CA ARG A 165 -5.85 -2.34 6.87
C ARG A 165 -5.06 -2.16 5.58
N PHE A 166 -3.84 -1.66 5.69
CA PHE A 166 -2.93 -1.50 4.55
C PHE A 166 -2.45 -2.85 4.01
N ALA A 167 -2.15 -3.80 4.90
CA ALA A 167 -1.79 -5.16 4.50
C ALA A 167 -2.93 -5.84 3.71
N LEU A 168 -4.18 -5.69 4.16
CA LEU A 168 -5.33 -6.25 3.46
C LEU A 168 -5.56 -5.60 2.09
N HIS A 169 -5.40 -4.27 2.01
CA HIS A 169 -5.46 -3.54 0.76
C HIS A 169 -4.43 -4.05 -0.26
N ASP A 170 -3.16 -4.13 0.14
CA ASP A 170 -2.08 -4.57 -0.75
C ASP A 170 -2.23 -6.03 -1.19
N ALA A 171 -2.67 -6.89 -0.26
CA ALA A 171 -3.01 -8.26 -0.59
C ALA A 171 -4.16 -8.31 -1.63
N GLY A 172 -5.17 -7.45 -1.49
CA GLY A 172 -6.26 -7.31 -2.45
C GLY A 172 -5.80 -6.82 -3.83
N LEU A 173 -4.92 -5.81 -3.88
CA LEU A 173 -4.30 -5.31 -5.10
C LEU A 173 -3.47 -6.40 -5.79
N LEU A 174 -2.57 -7.06 -5.05
CA LEU A 174 -1.71 -8.12 -5.59
C LEU A 174 -2.54 -9.29 -6.12
N PHE A 175 -3.55 -9.73 -5.36
CA PHE A 175 -4.45 -10.78 -5.79
C PHE A 175 -5.19 -10.40 -7.08
N THR A 176 -5.70 -9.16 -7.16
CA THR A 176 -6.38 -8.64 -8.36
C THR A 176 -5.42 -8.58 -9.55
N LEU A 177 -4.18 -8.13 -9.36
CA LEU A 177 -3.14 -8.09 -10.39
C LEU A 177 -2.80 -9.50 -10.92
N LEU A 178 -2.64 -10.49 -10.03
CA LEU A 178 -2.37 -11.87 -10.43
C LEU A 178 -3.53 -12.46 -11.25
N LEU A 179 -4.77 -12.21 -10.83
CA LEU A 179 -5.95 -12.60 -11.60
C LEU A 179 -6.00 -11.90 -12.97
N TRP A 180 -5.67 -10.61 -13.01
CA TRP A 180 -5.62 -9.83 -14.25
C TRP A 180 -4.57 -10.36 -15.23
N LEU A 181 -3.35 -10.66 -14.75
CA LEU A 181 -2.29 -11.28 -15.56
C LEU A 181 -2.69 -12.67 -16.09
N CYS A 182 -3.35 -13.47 -15.26
CA CYS A 182 -3.90 -14.76 -15.67
C CYS A 182 -4.97 -14.61 -16.77
N ALA A 183 -5.84 -13.61 -16.65
CA ALA A 183 -6.84 -13.30 -17.67
C ALA A 183 -6.18 -12.82 -18.98
N LEU A 184 -5.16 -11.96 -18.89
CA LEU A 184 -4.40 -11.45 -20.05
C LEU A 184 -3.74 -12.59 -20.83
N GLY A 185 -3.08 -13.52 -20.13
CA GLY A 185 -2.45 -14.70 -20.74
C GLY A 185 -3.45 -15.65 -21.45
N SER A 186 -4.75 -15.50 -21.19
CA SER A 186 -5.80 -16.29 -21.85
C SER A 186 -6.26 -15.72 -23.20
N ILE A 187 -5.95 -14.45 -23.50
CA ILE A 187 -6.38 -13.76 -24.73
C ILE A 187 -5.89 -14.42 -26.01
N PRO A 188 -4.61 -14.82 -26.16
CA PRO A 188 -4.12 -15.44 -27.40
C PRO A 188 -4.90 -16.71 -27.72
N ARG A 189 -5.17 -17.54 -26.69
CA ARG A 189 -5.99 -18.75 -26.82
C ARG A 189 -7.41 -18.42 -27.27
N TRP A 190 -8.02 -17.37 -26.72
CA TRP A 190 -9.36 -16.95 -27.10
C TRP A 190 -9.44 -16.43 -28.54
N LYS A 191 -8.50 -15.58 -28.97
CA LYS A 191 -8.42 -15.11 -30.36
C LYS A 191 -8.22 -16.26 -31.34
N LEU A 192 -7.33 -17.20 -31.01
CA LEU A 192 -7.12 -18.40 -31.82
C LEU A 192 -8.40 -19.25 -31.89
N TRP A 193 -9.08 -19.44 -30.76
CA TRP A 193 -10.34 -20.20 -30.71
C TRP A 193 -11.50 -19.55 -31.46
N ARG A 194 -11.57 -18.22 -31.50
CA ARG A 194 -12.58 -17.48 -32.29
C ARG A 194 -12.27 -17.51 -33.80
N ARG A 195 -10.99 -17.52 -34.19
CA ARG A 195 -10.59 -17.66 -35.59
C ARG A 195 -10.85 -19.05 -36.15
N LEU A 196 -10.89 -20.08 -35.29
CA LEU A 196 -11.26 -21.42 -35.72
C LEU A 196 -12.74 -21.47 -36.09
N THR A 197 -13.01 -21.59 -37.39
CA THR A 197 -14.39 -21.79 -37.88
C THR A 197 -15.00 -23.03 -37.22
N PRO A 198 -16.34 -23.12 -37.09
CA PRO A 198 -16.99 -24.34 -36.60
C PRO A 198 -16.49 -25.59 -37.34
N ALA A 199 -16.22 -25.48 -38.64
CA ALA A 199 -15.63 -26.53 -39.46
C ALA A 199 -14.22 -26.93 -38.99
N GLN A 200 -13.32 -25.97 -38.74
CA GLN A 200 -11.97 -26.25 -38.22
C GLN A 200 -12.01 -26.86 -36.81
N ARG A 201 -12.93 -26.40 -35.95
CA ARG A 201 -13.13 -26.97 -34.60
C ARG A 201 -13.62 -28.42 -34.64
N ARG A 202 -14.54 -28.73 -35.56
CA ARG A 202 -15.00 -30.11 -35.81
C ARG A 202 -13.86 -30.97 -36.33
N ARG A 203 -13.08 -30.48 -37.31
CA ARG A 203 -11.89 -31.19 -37.83
C ARG A 203 -10.88 -31.52 -36.74
N ALA A 204 -10.54 -30.55 -35.87
CA ALA A 204 -9.58 -30.76 -34.78
C ALA A 204 -10.04 -31.81 -33.74
N ARG A 205 -11.34 -32.13 -33.67
CA ARG A 205 -11.88 -33.21 -32.82
C ARG A 205 -11.96 -34.56 -33.53
N GLY A 206 -11.59 -34.63 -34.81
CA GLY A 206 -11.84 -35.79 -35.64
C GLY A 206 -13.31 -35.95 -36.05
N CYS A 207 -14.06 -34.85 -36.20
CA CYS A 207 -15.46 -34.87 -36.64
C CYS A 207 -15.62 -34.24 -38.04
N CYS A 208 -16.62 -34.70 -38.79
CA CYS A 208 -16.97 -34.15 -40.09
C CYS A 208 -17.34 -32.65 -39.96
N PRO A 209 -16.76 -31.75 -40.77
CA PRO A 209 -17.04 -30.31 -40.68
C PRO A 209 -18.49 -29.96 -41.03
N ARG A 210 -19.21 -30.79 -41.80
CA ARG A 210 -20.59 -30.55 -42.25
C ARG A 210 -21.62 -31.08 -41.26
N CYS A 211 -21.66 -32.39 -41.02
CA CYS A 211 -22.68 -33.04 -40.19
C CYS A 211 -22.25 -33.39 -38.75
N ASN A 212 -20.98 -33.14 -38.37
CA ASN A 212 -20.44 -33.47 -37.04
C ASN A 212 -20.32 -34.98 -36.71
N TYR A 213 -20.45 -35.87 -37.70
CA TYR A 213 -20.19 -37.31 -37.54
C TYR A 213 -18.74 -37.58 -37.08
N ASN A 214 -18.54 -38.53 -36.16
CA ASN A 214 -17.21 -38.89 -35.65
C ASN A 214 -16.44 -39.71 -36.69
N LEU A 215 -15.28 -39.21 -37.14
CA LEU A 215 -14.47 -39.83 -38.18
C LEU A 215 -13.41 -40.79 -37.62
N LYS A 216 -13.32 -40.96 -36.29
CA LYS A 216 -12.36 -41.90 -35.69
C LYS A 216 -12.67 -43.33 -36.15
N GLY A 217 -11.68 -43.95 -36.80
CA GLY A 217 -11.79 -45.33 -37.31
C GLY A 217 -12.46 -45.45 -38.68
N LEU A 218 -12.84 -44.34 -39.33
CA LEU A 218 -13.39 -44.37 -40.68
C LEU A 218 -12.27 -44.60 -41.70
N THR A 219 -12.36 -45.67 -42.49
CA THR A 219 -11.38 -46.01 -43.54
C THR A 219 -11.73 -45.38 -44.89
N THR A 220 -12.96 -44.93 -45.08
CA THR A 220 -13.43 -44.32 -46.33
C THR A 220 -13.12 -42.82 -46.38
N PRO A 221 -12.73 -42.27 -47.55
CA PRO A 221 -12.46 -40.84 -47.71
C PRO A 221 -13.73 -39.97 -47.77
N THR A 222 -14.91 -40.57 -47.58
CA THR A 222 -16.21 -39.90 -47.63
C THR A 222 -16.97 -40.14 -46.33
N CYS A 223 -17.63 -39.09 -45.84
CA CYS A 223 -18.47 -39.17 -44.64
C CYS A 223 -19.75 -39.97 -44.95
N PRO A 224 -20.09 -41.02 -44.18
CA PRO A 224 -21.24 -41.89 -44.45
C PRO A 224 -22.59 -41.16 -44.32
N GLU A 225 -22.69 -40.18 -43.43
CA GLU A 225 -23.95 -39.46 -43.16
C GLU A 225 -24.29 -38.40 -44.21
N CYS A 226 -23.28 -37.69 -44.73
CA CYS A 226 -23.52 -36.49 -45.56
C CYS A 226 -22.85 -36.52 -46.92
N GLY A 227 -22.11 -37.59 -47.24
CA GLY A 227 -21.37 -37.74 -48.50
C GLY A 227 -20.21 -36.76 -48.69
N GLN A 228 -19.91 -35.89 -47.71
CA GLN A 228 -18.81 -34.93 -47.82
C GLN A 228 -17.48 -35.66 -47.98
N ALA A 229 -16.75 -35.35 -49.05
CA ALA A 229 -15.36 -35.78 -49.22
C ALA A 229 -14.49 -35.20 -48.10
N LEU A 230 -13.71 -36.06 -47.46
CA LEU A 230 -12.78 -35.74 -46.40
C LEU A 230 -11.39 -35.54 -47.02
N PRO A 231 -10.58 -34.59 -46.53
CA PRO A 231 -9.19 -34.47 -46.97
C PRO A 231 -8.48 -35.79 -46.66
N ALA A 232 -7.68 -36.28 -47.62
CA ALA A 232 -6.95 -37.54 -47.48
C ALA A 232 -6.14 -37.52 -46.18
N ILE A 233 -6.38 -38.51 -45.32
CA ILE A 233 -5.64 -38.66 -44.07
C ILE A 233 -4.24 -39.10 -44.50
N ASN A 234 -3.27 -38.21 -44.38
CA ASN A 234 -1.87 -38.56 -44.63
C ASN A 234 -1.41 -39.43 -43.44
N PRO A 235 -1.09 -40.72 -43.63
CA PRO A 235 -0.79 -41.63 -42.52
C PRO A 235 0.54 -41.27 -41.80
N ALA A 236 1.34 -40.35 -42.35
CA ALA A 236 2.67 -40.02 -41.86
C ALA A 236 2.74 -39.02 -40.69
N THR A 237 1.61 -38.56 -40.13
CA THR A 237 1.59 -37.52 -39.08
C THR A 237 0.97 -37.95 -37.74
N ASN A 238 0.93 -39.26 -37.44
CA ASN A 238 0.54 -39.76 -36.11
C ASN A 238 1.77 -40.12 -35.27
#